data_AF-A0A1M3GXM7-F1
#
_entry.id   AF-A0A1M3GXM7-F1
#
_cell.length_a   1.000
_cell.length_b   1.000
_cell.length_c   1.000
_cell.angle_alpha   90.00
_cell.angle_beta   90.00
_cell.angle_gamma   90.00
#
_symmetry.space_group_name_H-M   'P 1'
#
loop_
_entity.id
_entity.type
_entity.pdbx_description
1 polymer ?
#
loop_
_entity_poly.entity_id
_entity_poly.type
_entity_poly.pdbx_seq_one_letter_code
_entity_poly.pdbx_strand_id
1 'polypeptide(L)' 'MPSTTLMLAPWDAAIVLKQDGSFEASLPQIHGDYIPENVILGAALAYALRNEDLCALIRENFERESAAEARSIEQ' A
#
# COMPACT_ATOMS: atom_id res chain seq x y z
N MET A 1 -11.09 7.78 21.11
CA MET A 1 -10.30 6.63 20.64
C MET A 1 -8.86 6.82 21.09
N PRO A 2 -8.13 5.77 21.50
CA PRO A 2 -6.71 5.89 21.81
C PRO A 2 -5.93 6.30 20.56
N SER A 3 -4.98 7.22 20.72
CA SER A 3 -4.07 7.63 19.64
C SER A 3 -2.89 6.67 19.58
N THR A 4 -2.62 6.11 18.40
CA THR A 4 -1.42 5.30 18.15
C THR A 4 -0.39 6.16 17.42
N THR A 5 0.85 6.16 17.92
CA THR A 5 1.99 6.80 17.22
C THR A 5 2.82 5.71 16.55
N LEU A 6 3.03 5.84 15.24
CA LEU A 6 3.96 4.99 14.48
C LEU A 6 5.27 5.75 14.28
N MET A 7 6.39 5.12 14.63
CA MET A 7 7.73 5.64 14.35
C MET A 7 8.23 5.08 13.03
N LEU A 8 8.62 5.96 12.11
CA LEU A 8 9.16 5.61 10.80
C LEU A 8 10.64 5.99 10.73
N ALA A 9 11.47 5.10 10.20
CA ALA A 9 12.86 5.39 9.89
C ALA A 9 12.96 6.31 8.64
N PRO A 10 14.13 6.94 8.37
CA PRO A 10 14.28 7.94 7.30
C PRO A 10 13.93 7.49 5.89
N TRP A 11 13.88 6.18 5.62
CA TRP A 11 13.56 5.61 4.31
C TRP A 11 12.32 4.73 4.31
N ASP A 12 11.57 4.72 5.42
CA ASP A 12 10.32 3.99 5.50
C ASP A 12 9.24 4.76 4.75
N ALA A 13 8.45 4.02 3.96
CA ALA A 13 7.21 4.50 3.38
C ALA A 13 6.04 3.91 4.15
N ALA A 14 5.04 4.73 4.46
CA ALA A 14 3.83 4.29 5.13
C ALA A 14 2.59 4.74 4.37
N ILE A 15 1.62 3.83 4.25
CA ILE A 15 0.26 4.12 3.80
C ILE A 15 -0.68 3.70 4.92
N VAL A 16 -1.54 4.62 5.35
CA VAL A 16 -2.54 4.38 6.40
C VAL A 16 -3.92 4.44 5.76
N LEU A 17 -4.61 3.30 5.76
CA LEU A 17 -6.02 3.23 5.38
C LEU A 17 -6.88 3.52 6.62
N LYS A 18 -7.75 4.52 6.55
CA LYS A 18 -8.59 4.96 7.67
C LYS A 18 -9.96 4.28 7.61
N GLN A 19 -10.61 4.22 8.77
CA GLN A 19 -11.94 3.60 8.91
C GLN A 19 -13.02 4.31 8.09
N ASP A 20 -12.86 5.60 7.82
CA ASP A 20 -13.77 6.38 6.97
C ASP A 20 -13.59 6.12 5.47
N GLY A 21 -12.68 5.22 5.09
CA GLY A 21 -12.37 4.89 3.70
C GLY A 21 -11.36 5.83 3.04
N SER A 22 -10.93 6.89 3.72
CA SER A 22 -9.82 7.72 3.25
C SER A 22 -8.47 7.07 3.54
N PHE A 23 -7.41 7.63 2.96
CA PHE A 23 -6.06 7.17 3.26
C PHE A 23 -5.08 8.34 3.35
N GLU A 24 -3.98 8.10 4.07
CA GLU A 24 -2.84 8.98 4.16
C GLU A 24 -1.58 8.23 3.73
N ALA A 25 -0.64 8.95 3.12
CA ALA A 25 0.66 8.40 2.77
C ALA A 25 1.75 9.31 3.34
N SER A 26 2.75 8.70 3.96
CA SER A 26 4.00 9.35 4.38
C SER A 26 5.12 8.72 3.58
N LEU A 27 5.76 9.52 2.73
CA LEU A 27 6.90 9.12 1.91
C LEU A 27 8.11 9.94 2.32
N PRO A 28 9.31 9.34 2.36
CA PRO A 28 10.52 10.06 2.71
C PRO A 28 10.84 11.13 1.64
N GLN A 29 11.50 12.21 2.06
CA GLN A 29 11.93 13.24 1.12
C GLN A 29 13.14 12.74 0.32
N ILE A 30 12.94 12.59 -0.98
CA ILE A 30 13.94 12.02 -1.89
C ILE A 30 14.91 13.14 -2.32
N HIS A 31 16.17 13.01 -1.91
CA HIS A 31 17.25 13.88 -2.34
C HIS A 31 18.41 13.01 -2.86
N GLY A 32 18.60 12.99 -4.18
CA GLY A 32 19.66 12.22 -4.85
C GLY A 32 19.14 11.38 -6.02
N ASP A 33 20.07 10.80 -6.77
CA ASP A 33 19.77 10.04 -7.99
C ASP A 33 19.28 8.60 -7.71
N TYR A 34 19.53 8.08 -6.51
CA TYR A 34 19.10 6.75 -6.10
C TYR A 34 17.89 6.82 -5.17
N ILE A 35 16.80 6.14 -5.57
CA ILE A 35 15.57 6.03 -4.79
C ILE A 35 15.41 4.55 -4.38
N PRO A 36 15.32 4.25 -3.06
CA PRO A 36 15.08 2.89 -2.61
C PRO A 36 13.78 2.30 -3.17
N GLU A 37 13.80 1.01 -3.50
CA GLU A 37 12.66 0.34 -4.16
C GLU A 37 11.37 0.40 -3.32
N ASN A 38 11.48 0.25 -2.00
CA ASN A 38 10.33 0.35 -1.09
C ASN A 38 9.66 1.74 -1.14
N VAL A 39 10.43 2.80 -1.39
CA VAL A 39 9.92 4.16 -1.55
C VAL A 39 9.19 4.31 -2.89
N ILE A 40 9.75 3.76 -3.97
CA ILE A 40 9.11 3.74 -5.28
C ILE A 40 7.80 2.96 -5.22
N LEU A 41 7.82 1.76 -4.62
CA LEU A 41 6.65 0.91 -4.49
C LEU A 41 5.58 1.58 -3.62
N GLY A 42 5.96 2.17 -2.48
CA GLY A 42 5.05 2.93 -1.63
C GLY A 42 4.42 4.12 -2.36
N ALA A 43 5.19 4.87 -3.15
CA ALA A 43 4.68 5.96 -3.96
C ALA A 43 3.71 5.47 -5.06
N ALA A 44 4.04 4.38 -5.75
CA ALA A 44 3.20 3.79 -6.78
C ALA A 44 1.86 3.32 -6.21
N LEU A 45 1.87 2.66 -5.04
CA LEU A 45 0.65 2.23 -4.34
C LEU A 45 -0.19 3.45 -3.90
N ALA A 46 0.44 4.47 -3.31
CA ALA A 46 -0.26 5.69 -2.90
C ALA A 46 -0.90 6.42 -4.08
N TYR A 47 -0.29 6.37 -5.27
CA TYR A 47 -0.86 6.91 -6.50
C TYR A 47 -2.01 6.04 -7.03
N ALA A 48 -1.83 4.71 -7.04
CA ALA A 48 -2.86 3.77 -7.46
C ALA A 48 -4.14 3.91 -6.63
N LEU A 49 -4.01 4.16 -5.31
CA LEU A 49 -5.15 4.39 -4.42
C LEU A 49 -6.00 5.63 -4.77
N ARG A 50 -5.50 6.54 -5.63
CA ARG A 50 -6.24 7.71 -6.13
C ARG A 50 -6.88 7.47 -7.49
N ASN A 51 -6.69 6.29 -8.07
CA ASN A 51 -7.20 5.93 -9.38
C ASN A 51 -8.13 4.72 -9.24
N GLU A 52 -9.41 4.93 -9.48
CA GLU A 52 -10.45 3.90 -9.29
C GLU A 52 -10.22 2.67 -10.17
N ASP A 53 -9.76 2.85 -11.42
CA ASP A 53 -9.49 1.75 -12.34
C ASP A 53 -8.33 0.87 -11.84
N LEU A 54 -7.26 1.50 -11.34
CA LEU A 54 -6.12 0.76 -10.77
C LEU A 54 -6.51 0.04 -9.47
N CYS A 55 -7.29 0.70 -8.61
CA CYS A 55 -7.84 0.07 -7.41
C CYS A 55 -8.69 -1.16 -7.74
N ALA A 56 -9.55 -1.07 -8.76
CA ALA A 56 -10.37 -2.18 -9.22
C ALA A 56 -9.49 -3.34 -9.69
N LEU A 57 -8.46 -3.07 -10.51
CA LEU A 57 -7.52 -4.10 -10.98
C LEU A 57 -6.74 -4.76 -9.83
N ILE A 58 -6.26 -3.97 -8.86
CA ILE A 58 -5.56 -4.50 -7.67
C ILE A 58 -6.49 -5.45 -6.89
N ARG A 59 -7.75 -5.03 -6.70
CA ARG A 59 -8.75 -5.81 -6.00
C ARG A 59 -9.10 -7.11 -6.72
N GLU A 60 -9.40 -7.03 -8.02
CA GLU A 60 -9.73 -8.21 -8.84
C GLU A 60 -8.59 -9.23 -8.84
N ASN A 61 -7.35 -8.73 -8.96
CA ASN A 61 -6.18 -9.59 -8.87
C ASN A 61 -6.08 -10.25 -7.50
N PHE A 62 -6.22 -9.49 -6.41
CA PHE A 62 -6.18 -10.02 -5.05
C PHE A 62 -7.26 -11.09 -4.83
N GLU A 63 -8.52 -10.81 -5.18
CA GLU A 63 -9.64 -11.74 -5.02
C GLU A 63 -9.42 -13.04 -5.81
N ARG A 64 -8.88 -12.95 -7.04
CA ARG A 64 -8.54 -14.12 -7.86
C ARG A 64 -7.46 -14.98 -7.21
N GLU A 65 -6.35 -14.39 -6.76
CA GLU A 65 -5.24 -15.14 -6.19
C GLU A 65 -5.62 -15.76 -4.83
N SER A 66 -6.32 -15.02 -3.96
CA SER A 66 -6.81 -15.56 -2.69
C SER A 66 -7.82 -16.70 -2.87
N ALA A 67 -8.69 -16.61 -3.88
CA ALA A 67 -9.61 -17.71 -4.21
C ALA A 67 -8.89 -18.95 -4.76
N ALA A 68 -7.75 -18.78 -5.42
CA ALA A 68 -6.92 -19.88 -5.90
C ALA A 68 -6.14 -20.56 -4.76
N GLU A 69 -5.64 -19.77 -3.80
CA GLU A 69 -4.94 -20.27 -2.61
C GLU A 69 -5.88 -21.09 -1.72
N ALA A 70 -7.11 -20.63 -1.49
CA ALA A 70 -8.11 -21.35 -0.70
C ALA A 70 -8.41 -22.76 -1.26
N ARG A 71 -8.48 -22.93 -2.59
CA ARG A 71 -8.74 -24.23 -3.24
C ARG A 71 -7.55 -25.18 -3.21
N SER A 72 -6.35 -24.66 -3.00
CA SER A 72 -5.12 -25.45 -2.92
C SER A 72 -4.90 -26.07 -1.54
N ILE A 73 -5.58 -25.54 -0.52
CA ILE A 73 -5.53 -26.05 0.88
C ILE A 73 -6.59 -27.15 1.11
N GLU A 74 -7.62 -27.21 0.26
CA GLU A 74 -8.69 -28.23 0.31
C GLU A 74 -8.38 -29.52 -0.47
N GLN A 75 -7.17 -29.64 -1.05
CA GLN A 75 -6.67 -30.83 -1.75
C GLN A 75 -5.56 -31.51 -0.95
#